data_AF-A0A5C2S8H8-F1
#
_entry.id   AF-A0A5C2S8H8-F1
#
_cell.length_a   1.000
_cell.length_b   1.000
_cell.length_c   1.000
_cell.angle_alpha   90.00
_cell.angle_beta   90.00
_cell.angle_gamma   90.00
#
_symmetry.space_group_name_H-M   'P 1'
#
loop_
_entity.id
_entity.type
_entity.pdbx_description
1 polymer ?
#
loop_
_entity_poly.entity_id
_entity_poly.type
_entity_poly.pdbx_seq_one_letter_code
_entity_poly.pdbx_strand_id
1 'polypeptide(L)'
;MGFSSNYLRISVALLFVSVTLFTVGRNSKGERADAEQAHQFTYRGRDYPRAWPLPPLDPVHLSHEDSVHYSLETDIGVAEWNATLPSGGTVIHLGPDGRPFTVSMFHQLRCLDIIRDVIVDFYLDTSPDARPGKREIVQHCMNYLRQTVMCRGDLHIETVRAPSGPTVTVSAVTHSCKDWTVVYKAAEENYREFLEEAARRR
;
A
#
# COMPACT_ATOMS: atom_id res chain seq x y z
N MET A 1 -24.09 42.10 35.56
CA MET A 1 -23.74 40.65 35.54
C MET A 1 -24.70 39.95 34.58
N GLY A 2 -24.28 39.63 33.36
CA GLY A 2 -25.18 39.04 32.33
C GLY A 2 -24.47 38.35 31.16
N PHE A 3 -23.16 38.52 31.04
CA PHE A 3 -22.37 37.95 29.95
C PHE A 3 -22.12 36.43 30.10
N SER A 4 -21.98 35.90 31.32
CA SER A 4 -21.58 34.50 31.57
C SER A 4 -22.62 33.44 31.09
N SER A 5 -23.91 33.76 31.15
CA SER A 5 -24.99 32.83 30.77
C SER A 5 -25.07 32.54 29.27
N ASN A 6 -24.82 33.56 28.44
CA ASN A 6 -24.84 33.40 26.98
C ASN A 6 -23.62 32.63 26.47
N TYR A 7 -22.44 32.84 27.06
CA TYR A 7 -21.25 32.05 26.72
C TYR A 7 -21.44 30.57 27.07
N LEU A 8 -22.02 30.25 28.23
CA LEU A 8 -22.30 28.86 28.59
C LEU A 8 -23.30 28.19 27.62
N ARG A 9 -24.35 28.90 27.22
CA ARG A 9 -25.34 28.41 26.24
C ARG A 9 -24.74 28.16 24.85
N ILE A 10 -23.89 29.07 24.38
CA ILE A 10 -23.20 28.93 23.08
C ILE A 10 -22.21 27.76 23.12
N SER A 11 -21.42 27.63 24.18
CA SER A 11 -20.46 26.52 24.34
C SER A 11 -21.15 25.16 24.40
N VAL A 12 -22.28 25.05 25.12
CA VAL A 12 -23.08 23.82 25.17
C VAL A 12 -23.68 23.49 23.81
N ALA A 13 -24.23 24.47 23.09
CA ALA A 13 -24.77 24.27 21.74
C ALA A 13 -23.68 23.81 20.74
N LEU A 14 -22.47 24.39 20.79
CA LEU A 14 -21.36 23.99 19.95
C LEU A 14 -20.87 22.57 20.25
N LEU A 15 -20.84 22.17 21.53
CA LEU A 15 -20.54 20.79 21.93
C LEU A 15 -21.58 19.81 21.39
N PHE A 16 -22.87 20.12 21.52
CA PHE A 16 -23.94 19.27 20.97
C PHE A 16 -23.82 19.11 19.46
N VAL A 17 -23.63 20.21 18.71
CA VAL A 17 -23.47 20.17 17.25
C VAL A 17 -22.23 19.34 16.87
N SER A 18 -21.11 19.51 17.58
CA SER A 18 -19.88 18.76 17.30
C SER A 18 -20.04 17.26 17.57
N VAL A 19 -20.71 16.89 18.65
CA VAL A 19 -21.01 15.48 18.98
C VAL A 19 -21.94 14.88 17.94
N THR A 20 -23.01 15.59 17.54
CA THR A 20 -23.95 15.10 16.51
C THR A 20 -23.28 14.94 15.15
N LEU A 21 -22.44 15.90 14.73
CA LEU A 21 -21.69 15.78 13.47
C LEU A 21 -20.70 14.60 13.52
N PHE A 22 -20.05 14.37 14.65
CA PHE A 22 -19.12 13.25 14.83
C PHE A 22 -19.84 11.89 14.82
N THR A 23 -21.01 11.77 15.49
CA THR A 23 -21.79 10.52 15.51
C THR A 23 -22.41 10.21 14.15
N VAL A 24 -22.99 11.20 13.46
CA VAL A 24 -23.53 11.05 12.10
C VAL A 24 -22.41 10.72 11.11
N GLY A 25 -21.25 11.35 11.23
CA GLY A 25 -20.06 11.06 10.41
C GLY A 25 -19.50 9.65 10.62
N ARG A 26 -19.58 9.10 11.84
CA ARG A 26 -19.19 7.71 12.11
C ARG A 26 -20.23 6.71 11.60
N ASN A 27 -21.52 6.95 11.83
CA ASN A 27 -22.59 6.08 11.35
C ASN A 27 -22.59 5.98 9.81
N SER A 28 -22.50 7.11 9.11
CA SER A 28 -22.49 7.12 7.63
C SER A 28 -21.28 6.40 7.01
N LYS A 29 -20.12 6.40 7.70
CA LYS A 29 -18.95 5.61 7.29
C LYS A 29 -19.14 4.12 7.54
N GLY A 30 -19.74 3.74 8.67
CA GLY A 30 -20.09 2.36 8.99
C GLY A 30 -21.11 1.80 7.98
N GLU A 31 -22.22 2.51 7.78
CA GLU A 31 -23.28 2.11 6.85
C GLU A 31 -22.78 1.94 5.41
N ARG A 32 -21.84 2.78 4.95
CA ARG A 32 -21.22 2.63 3.62
C ARG A 32 -20.32 1.40 3.52
N ALA A 33 -19.51 1.14 4.55
CA ALA A 33 -18.64 -0.04 4.57
C ALA A 33 -19.46 -1.33 4.61
N ASP A 34 -20.51 -1.36 5.43
CA ASP A 34 -21.42 -2.49 5.56
C ASP A 34 -22.22 -2.71 4.27
N ALA A 35 -22.68 -1.64 3.61
CA ALA A 35 -23.37 -1.72 2.32
C ALA A 35 -22.44 -2.20 1.18
N GLU A 36 -21.18 -1.77 1.16
CA GLU A 36 -20.19 -2.23 0.16
C GLU A 36 -19.84 -3.71 0.39
N GLN A 37 -19.79 -4.16 1.65
CA GLN A 37 -19.55 -5.57 2.00
C GLN A 37 -20.78 -6.46 1.73
N ALA A 38 -21.99 -5.93 1.83
CA ALA A 38 -23.24 -6.63 1.53
C ALA A 38 -23.55 -6.70 0.02
N HIS A 39 -22.92 -5.86 -0.81
CA HIS A 39 -23.16 -5.84 -2.25
C HIS A 39 -22.38 -6.96 -2.96
N GLN A 40 -23.10 -7.82 -3.69
CA GLN A 40 -22.49 -8.86 -4.51
C GLN A 40 -22.06 -8.28 -5.87
N PHE A 41 -20.78 -7.95 -6.00
CA PHE A 41 -20.21 -7.39 -7.23
C PHE A 41 -20.17 -8.40 -8.40
N THR A 42 -20.49 -7.94 -9.60
CA THR A 42 -20.37 -8.74 -10.83
C THR A 42 -18.94 -8.76 -11.41
N TYR A 43 -18.09 -7.81 -11.01
CA TYR A 43 -16.76 -7.54 -11.56
C TYR A 43 -16.74 -7.17 -13.05
N ARG A 44 -17.90 -6.83 -13.63
CA ARG A 44 -18.04 -6.41 -15.03
C ARG A 44 -18.10 -4.89 -15.15
N GLY A 45 -17.51 -4.34 -16.20
CA GLY A 45 -17.49 -2.88 -16.42
C GLY A 45 -16.92 -2.13 -15.22
N ARG A 46 -17.73 -1.29 -14.57
CA ARG A 46 -17.39 -0.51 -13.36
C ARG A 46 -17.91 -1.11 -12.05
N ASP A 47 -18.52 -2.29 -12.10
CA ASP A 47 -19.15 -2.94 -10.95
C ASP A 47 -18.15 -3.83 -10.19
N TYR A 48 -17.28 -3.20 -9.41
CA TYR A 48 -16.30 -3.85 -8.54
C TYR A 48 -15.94 -2.90 -7.38
N PRO A 49 -15.52 -3.41 -6.23
CA PRO A 49 -15.21 -2.57 -5.07
C PRO A 49 -13.93 -1.77 -5.30
N ARG A 50 -13.79 -0.63 -4.61
CA ARG A 50 -12.59 0.23 -4.74
C ARG A 50 -11.39 -0.32 -3.97
N ALA A 51 -11.64 -1.13 -2.94
CA ALA A 51 -10.67 -1.89 -2.19
C ALA A 51 -10.97 -3.37 -2.35
N TRP A 52 -9.94 -4.22 -2.30
CA TRP A 52 -10.17 -5.67 -2.31
C TRP A 52 -10.84 -6.07 -0.98
N PRO A 53 -12.04 -6.68 -1.00
CA PRO A 53 -12.76 -7.07 0.22
C PRO A 53 -12.09 -8.24 0.95
N LEU A 54 -11.02 -7.95 1.67
CA LEU A 54 -10.40 -8.85 2.63
C LEU A 54 -11.02 -8.66 4.02
N PRO A 55 -10.90 -9.64 4.92
CA PRO A 55 -11.21 -9.45 6.33
C PRO A 55 -10.47 -8.22 6.91
N PRO A 56 -10.97 -7.62 8.00
CA PRO A 56 -10.27 -6.55 8.69
C PRO A 56 -8.81 -6.96 8.97
N LEU A 57 -7.88 -6.08 8.61
CA LEU A 57 -6.45 -6.30 8.82
C LEU A 57 -6.08 -5.79 10.20
N ASP A 58 -5.59 -6.70 11.05
CA ASP A 58 -5.14 -6.35 12.39
C ASP A 58 -3.89 -5.45 12.34
N PRO A 59 -3.67 -4.60 13.37
CA PRO A 59 -2.44 -3.86 13.50
C PRO A 59 -1.26 -4.79 13.76
N VAL A 60 -0.17 -4.60 13.04
CA VAL A 60 1.13 -5.23 13.28
C VAL A 60 2.20 -4.16 13.43
N HIS A 61 3.37 -4.55 13.93
CA HIS A 61 4.49 -3.64 14.16
C HIS A 61 5.65 -3.98 13.23
N LEU A 62 6.22 -2.96 12.58
CA LEU A 62 7.38 -3.10 11.72
C LEU A 62 8.42 -2.04 12.10
N SER A 63 9.63 -2.49 12.43
CA SER A 63 10.77 -1.58 12.61
C SER A 63 11.45 -1.35 11.27
N HIS A 64 11.74 -0.10 10.94
CA HIS A 64 12.57 0.22 9.79
C HIS A 64 14.04 0.13 10.22
N GLU A 65 14.78 -0.80 9.62
CA GLU A 65 16.19 -1.05 9.91
C GLU A 65 16.95 -1.35 8.62
N ASP A 66 18.26 -1.14 8.65
CA ASP A 66 19.14 -1.58 7.58
C ASP A 66 19.12 -3.11 7.52
N SER A 67 18.99 -3.66 6.31
CA SER A 67 18.97 -5.11 6.10
C SER A 67 20.18 -5.56 5.29
N VAL A 68 20.67 -6.76 5.61
CA VAL A 68 21.59 -7.50 4.73
C VAL A 68 20.84 -8.13 3.54
N HIS A 69 19.51 -8.19 3.62
CA HIS A 69 18.61 -8.61 2.54
C HIS A 69 18.28 -7.45 1.60
N TYR A 70 17.75 -7.78 0.43
CA TYR A 70 17.35 -6.85 -0.63
C TYR A 70 18.53 -6.06 -1.21
N SER A 71 19.69 -6.71 -1.29
CA SER A 71 20.85 -6.16 -2.00
C SER A 71 20.48 -5.76 -3.43
N LEU A 72 21.06 -4.66 -3.94
CA LEU A 72 20.64 -4.10 -5.23
C LEU A 72 21.02 -4.98 -6.43
N GLU A 73 22.23 -5.54 -6.40
CA GLU A 73 22.91 -6.09 -7.59
C GLU A 73 23.28 -7.59 -7.49
N THR A 74 23.22 -8.19 -6.30
CA THR A 74 23.59 -9.61 -6.13
C THR A 74 22.46 -10.53 -6.61
N ASP A 75 22.80 -11.74 -7.07
CA ASP A 75 21.79 -12.74 -7.48
C ASP A 75 20.79 -13.05 -6.36
N ILE A 76 21.27 -13.13 -5.12
CA ILE A 76 20.43 -13.31 -3.94
C ILE A 76 19.50 -12.10 -3.75
N GLY A 77 20.03 -10.89 -3.86
CA GLY A 77 19.22 -9.66 -3.77
C GLY A 77 18.14 -9.60 -4.84
N VAL A 78 18.45 -9.93 -6.09
CA VAL A 78 17.48 -10.02 -7.19
C VAL A 78 16.39 -11.05 -6.86
N ALA A 79 16.75 -12.20 -6.30
CA ALA A 79 15.76 -13.19 -5.86
C ALA A 79 14.86 -12.67 -4.73
N GLU A 80 15.44 -11.95 -3.76
CA GLU A 80 14.70 -11.35 -2.63
C GLU A 80 13.71 -10.27 -3.11
N TRP A 81 14.15 -9.37 -4.01
CA TRP A 81 13.28 -8.36 -4.61
C TRP A 81 12.12 -8.99 -5.38
N ASN A 82 12.37 -10.04 -6.15
CA ASN A 82 11.31 -10.79 -6.84
C ASN A 82 10.36 -11.49 -5.84
N ALA A 83 10.89 -12.02 -4.73
CA ALA A 83 10.13 -12.68 -3.67
C ALA A 83 9.27 -11.73 -2.83
N THR A 84 9.36 -10.41 -3.06
CA THR A 84 8.40 -9.44 -2.49
C THR A 84 7.01 -9.57 -3.08
N LEU A 85 6.83 -10.30 -4.18
CA LEU A 85 5.53 -10.55 -4.81
C LEU A 85 5.05 -11.98 -4.54
N PRO A 86 3.72 -12.21 -4.46
CA PRO A 86 3.17 -13.55 -4.42
C PRO A 86 3.44 -14.30 -5.75
N SER A 87 3.18 -15.61 -5.77
CA SER A 87 3.42 -16.47 -6.94
C SER A 87 2.72 -16.00 -8.22
N GLY A 88 1.58 -15.31 -8.09
CA GLY A 88 0.84 -14.68 -9.20
C GLY A 88 1.37 -13.31 -9.64
N GLY A 89 2.49 -12.85 -9.08
CA GLY A 89 3.05 -11.53 -9.31
C GLY A 89 2.16 -10.43 -8.72
N THR A 90 1.83 -9.42 -9.53
CA THR A 90 1.00 -8.29 -9.06
C THR A 90 -0.50 -8.48 -9.29
N VAL A 91 -0.89 -9.54 -10.00
CA VAL A 91 -2.24 -9.71 -10.56
C VAL A 91 -3.07 -10.66 -9.71
N ILE A 92 -4.30 -10.25 -9.44
CA ILE A 92 -5.35 -11.09 -8.86
C ILE A 92 -6.50 -11.21 -9.87
N HIS A 93 -7.22 -12.33 -9.85
CA HIS A 93 -8.33 -12.61 -10.75
C HIS A 93 -9.63 -12.68 -9.96
N LEU A 94 -10.56 -11.76 -10.23
CA LEU A 94 -11.80 -11.62 -9.45
C LEU A 94 -13.05 -11.78 -10.30
N GLY A 95 -14.11 -12.26 -9.65
CA GLY A 95 -15.43 -12.45 -10.24
C GLY A 95 -15.55 -13.72 -11.10
N PRO A 96 -16.76 -14.00 -11.60
CA PRO A 96 -17.07 -15.25 -12.32
C PRO A 96 -16.21 -15.48 -13.58
N ASP A 97 -15.84 -14.38 -14.24
CA ASP A 97 -15.07 -14.42 -15.49
C ASP A 97 -13.55 -14.41 -15.24
N GLY A 98 -13.09 -14.36 -13.98
CA GLY A 98 -11.67 -14.30 -13.63
C GLY A 98 -10.99 -13.03 -14.12
N ARG A 99 -11.62 -11.86 -13.95
CA ARG A 99 -11.10 -10.60 -14.47
C ARG A 99 -9.81 -10.20 -13.74
N PRO A 100 -8.73 -9.82 -14.44
CA PRO A 100 -7.48 -9.43 -13.80
C PRO A 100 -7.58 -8.02 -13.19
N PHE A 101 -7.00 -7.87 -12.00
CA PHE A 101 -6.80 -6.62 -11.28
C PHE A 101 -5.41 -6.58 -10.64
N THR A 102 -4.90 -5.39 -10.36
CA THR A 102 -3.63 -5.21 -9.66
C THR A 102 -3.86 -4.64 -8.27
N VAL A 103 -3.30 -5.28 -7.25
CA VAL A 103 -3.34 -4.76 -5.87
C VAL A 103 -2.31 -3.63 -5.73
N SER A 104 -2.73 -2.48 -5.20
CA SER A 104 -1.86 -1.30 -5.04
C SER A 104 -0.57 -1.59 -4.27
N MET A 105 -0.62 -2.44 -3.24
CA MET A 105 0.58 -2.85 -2.48
C MET A 105 1.61 -3.56 -3.38
N PHE A 106 1.19 -4.57 -4.15
CA PHE A 106 2.08 -5.28 -5.07
C PHE A 106 2.55 -4.41 -6.23
N HIS A 107 1.74 -3.45 -6.69
CA HIS A 107 2.19 -2.49 -7.71
C HIS A 107 3.33 -1.61 -7.19
N GLN A 108 3.25 -1.14 -5.93
CA GLN A 108 4.33 -0.37 -5.31
C GLN A 108 5.62 -1.20 -5.21
N LEU A 109 5.52 -2.46 -4.77
CA LEU A 109 6.68 -3.36 -4.67
C LEU A 109 7.31 -3.65 -6.04
N ARG A 110 6.48 -3.89 -7.07
CA ARG A 110 6.98 -4.06 -8.44
C ARG A 110 7.64 -2.79 -8.97
N CYS A 111 7.10 -1.61 -8.66
CA CYS A 111 7.73 -0.34 -9.01
C CYS A 111 9.13 -0.20 -8.39
N LEU A 112 9.31 -0.61 -7.13
CA LEU A 112 10.61 -0.55 -6.46
C LEU A 112 11.64 -1.44 -7.16
N ASP A 113 11.29 -2.67 -7.50
CA ASP A 113 12.19 -3.59 -8.21
C ASP A 113 12.54 -3.09 -9.63
N ILE A 114 11.58 -2.52 -10.37
CA ILE A 114 11.86 -1.89 -11.68
C ILE A 114 12.86 -0.74 -11.54
N ILE A 115 12.71 0.10 -10.51
CA ILE A 115 13.62 1.23 -10.29
C ILE A 115 15.02 0.71 -9.92
N ARG A 116 15.10 -0.29 -9.02
CA ARG A 116 16.36 -0.97 -8.66
C ARG A 116 17.07 -1.49 -9.90
N ASP A 117 16.36 -2.27 -10.73
CA ASP A 117 16.86 -2.87 -11.97
C ASP A 117 17.50 -1.83 -12.88
N VAL A 118 16.80 -0.73 -13.16
CA VAL A 118 17.30 0.34 -14.04
C VAL A 118 18.49 1.09 -13.43
N ILE A 119 18.52 1.30 -12.12
CA ILE A 119 19.65 1.94 -11.44
C ILE A 119 20.89 1.06 -11.55
N VAL A 120 20.75 -0.24 -11.28
CA VAL A 120 21.87 -1.20 -11.35
C VAL A 120 22.38 -1.33 -12.76
N ASP A 121 21.48 -1.55 -13.74
CA ASP A 121 21.85 -1.62 -15.16
C ASP A 121 22.64 -0.38 -15.60
N PHE A 122 22.19 0.81 -15.20
CA PHE A 122 22.86 2.06 -15.53
C PHE A 122 24.21 2.22 -14.82
N TYR A 123 24.31 1.82 -13.55
CA TYR A 123 25.55 1.94 -12.78
C TYR A 123 26.65 0.99 -13.26
N LEU A 124 26.26 -0.19 -13.76
CA LEU A 124 27.18 -1.19 -14.29
C LEU A 124 27.53 -0.96 -15.78
N ASP A 125 26.79 -0.11 -16.48
CA ASP A 125 27.08 0.25 -17.87
C ASP A 125 28.29 1.19 -17.96
N THR A 126 29.41 0.65 -18.47
CA THR A 126 30.68 1.37 -18.65
C THR A 126 30.81 2.02 -20.02
N SER A 127 29.78 1.98 -20.87
CA SER A 127 29.80 2.60 -22.18
C SER A 127 29.85 4.14 -22.10
N PRO A 128 30.55 4.83 -23.01
CA PRO A 128 30.61 6.29 -23.03
C PRO A 128 29.24 6.97 -23.20
N ASP A 129 28.29 6.26 -23.80
CA ASP A 129 26.93 6.69 -24.09
C ASP A 129 25.89 6.08 -23.14
N ALA A 130 26.31 5.50 -22.01
CA ALA A 130 25.42 4.94 -21.00
C ALA A 130 24.28 5.92 -20.64
N ARG A 131 23.05 5.41 -20.69
CA ARG A 131 21.84 6.14 -20.29
C ARG A 131 20.91 5.20 -19.53
N PRO A 132 20.16 5.69 -18.54
CA PRO A 132 19.13 4.89 -17.92
C PRO A 132 18.13 4.43 -18.99
N GLY A 133 17.98 3.11 -19.11
CA GLY A 133 16.95 2.48 -19.93
C GLY A 133 15.55 2.72 -19.34
N LYS A 134 14.50 2.32 -20.08
CA LYS A 134 13.13 2.25 -19.54
C LYS A 134 12.63 3.56 -18.88
N ARG A 135 13.05 4.73 -19.38
CA ARG A 135 12.77 6.05 -18.76
C ARG A 135 11.30 6.32 -18.46
N GLU A 136 10.41 5.97 -19.38
CA GLU A 136 8.96 6.23 -19.23
C GLU A 136 8.36 5.44 -18.06
N ILE A 137 8.71 4.15 -17.93
CA ILE A 137 8.21 3.33 -16.83
C ILE A 137 8.85 3.75 -15.50
N VAL A 138 10.14 4.12 -15.48
CA VAL A 138 10.76 4.68 -14.27
C VAL A 138 10.08 5.97 -13.83
N GLN A 139 9.80 6.88 -14.77
CA GLN A 139 9.05 8.11 -14.47
C GLN A 139 7.64 7.80 -13.95
N HIS A 140 6.96 6.81 -14.52
CA HIS A 140 5.67 6.33 -14.01
C HIS A 140 5.78 5.79 -12.58
N CYS A 141 6.72 4.87 -12.33
CA CYS A 141 6.96 4.25 -11.02
C CYS A 141 7.29 5.31 -9.96
N MET A 142 8.20 6.24 -10.26
CA MET A 142 8.58 7.32 -9.36
C MET A 142 7.38 8.22 -9.01
N ASN A 143 6.57 8.59 -10.00
CA ASN A 143 5.39 9.43 -9.75
C ASN A 143 4.29 8.66 -8.98
N TYR A 144 4.10 7.38 -9.27
CA TYR A 144 3.13 6.52 -8.58
C TYR A 144 3.50 6.33 -7.10
N LEU A 145 4.77 6.03 -6.82
CA LEU A 145 5.29 5.91 -5.45
C LEU A 145 5.17 7.23 -4.69
N ARG A 146 5.58 8.36 -5.30
CA ARG A 146 5.44 9.70 -4.71
C ARG A 146 3.99 9.98 -4.30
N GLN A 147 3.04 9.75 -5.20
CA GLN A 147 1.61 9.97 -4.92
C GLN A 147 1.11 9.06 -3.81
N THR A 148 1.57 7.81 -3.76
CA THR A 148 1.15 6.85 -2.74
C THR A 148 1.70 7.19 -1.36
N VAL A 149 2.96 7.58 -1.27
CA VAL A 149 3.59 8.05 -0.02
C VAL A 149 2.83 9.26 0.54
N MET A 150 2.58 10.27 -0.29
CA MET A 150 1.80 11.45 0.12
C MET A 150 0.35 11.09 0.49
N CYS A 151 -0.26 10.11 -0.17
CA CYS A 151 -1.61 9.65 0.13
C CYS A 151 -1.69 8.95 1.50
N ARG A 152 -0.62 8.26 1.93
CA ARG A 152 -0.56 7.64 3.26
C ARG A 152 -0.21 8.64 4.35
N GLY A 153 0.61 9.64 4.04
CA GLY A 153 0.90 10.77 4.92
C GLY A 153 1.40 10.36 6.30
N ASP A 154 2.43 9.51 6.34
CA ASP A 154 3.03 9.09 7.61
C ASP A 154 3.64 10.30 8.35
N LEU A 155 3.26 10.49 9.61
CA LEU A 155 3.65 11.62 10.47
C LEU A 155 4.62 11.20 11.59
N HIS A 156 5.14 9.96 11.58
CA HIS A 156 6.16 9.56 12.54
C HIS A 156 7.41 10.45 12.40
N ILE A 157 7.95 10.86 13.55
CA ILE A 157 9.15 11.70 13.59
C ILE A 157 10.38 10.79 13.50
N GLU A 158 11.24 11.05 12.53
CA GLU A 158 12.49 10.31 12.35
C GLU A 158 13.69 11.07 12.96
N THR A 159 14.57 10.38 13.68
CA THR A 159 15.73 11.00 14.32
C THR A 159 16.91 11.13 13.38
N VAL A 160 17.54 12.30 13.28
CA VAL A 160 18.68 12.59 12.38
C VAL A 160 20.02 11.97 12.84
N ARG A 161 20.03 10.99 13.76
CA ARG A 161 21.28 10.42 14.29
C ARG A 161 21.71 9.19 13.50
N ALA A 162 22.91 9.25 12.91
CA ALA A 162 23.61 8.10 12.35
C ALA A 162 24.44 7.42 13.46
N PRO A 163 24.16 6.16 13.84
CA PRO A 163 24.99 5.44 14.81
C PRO A 163 26.43 5.19 14.30
N SER A 164 26.66 5.19 12.98
CA SER A 164 27.98 5.02 12.37
C SER A 164 28.08 5.70 11.00
N GLY A 165 29.03 6.62 10.82
CA GLY A 165 29.43 7.12 9.50
C GLY A 165 28.51 8.17 8.86
N PRO A 166 28.97 8.85 7.80
CA PRO A 166 28.21 9.93 7.21
C PRO A 166 27.02 9.35 6.44
N THR A 167 25.83 9.88 6.72
CA THR A 167 24.66 9.89 5.83
C THR A 167 23.94 8.57 5.55
N VAL A 168 23.34 7.94 6.56
CA VAL A 168 21.97 7.36 6.42
C VAL A 168 21.23 7.59 7.73
N THR A 169 20.09 8.27 7.66
CA THR A 169 19.21 8.49 8.81
C THR A 169 18.37 7.25 9.02
N VAL A 170 18.90 6.24 9.73
CA VAL A 170 18.09 5.09 10.14
C VAL A 170 17.43 5.46 11.45
N SER A 171 16.21 5.98 11.35
CA SER A 171 15.38 6.13 12.53
C SER A 171 14.87 4.75 12.92
N ALA A 172 15.37 4.18 14.02
CA ALA A 172 14.83 2.96 14.62
C ALA A 172 13.45 3.23 15.24
N VAL A 173 12.48 3.58 14.39
CA VAL A 173 11.08 3.81 14.74
C VAL A 173 10.31 2.58 14.33
N THR A 174 9.53 2.06 15.28
CA THR A 174 8.57 1.00 15.02
C THR A 174 7.27 1.63 14.58
N HIS A 175 6.84 1.30 13.36
CA HIS A 175 5.57 1.74 12.79
C HIS A 175 4.46 0.76 13.19
N SER A 176 3.23 1.28 13.34
CA SER A 176 2.03 0.44 13.39
C SER A 176 1.44 0.36 11.98
N CYS A 177 1.43 -0.85 11.42
CA CYS A 177 1.04 -1.16 10.06
C CYS A 177 -0.23 -2.02 10.04
N LYS A 178 -0.85 -2.15 8.87
CA LYS A 178 -1.87 -3.20 8.65
C LYS A 178 -1.17 -4.51 8.35
N ASP A 179 -1.66 -5.61 8.89
CA ASP A 179 -1.11 -6.94 8.63
C ASP A 179 -1.17 -7.28 7.13
N TRP A 180 -0.01 -7.17 6.47
CA TRP A 180 0.11 -7.46 5.05
C TRP A 180 0.11 -8.96 4.78
N THR A 181 0.41 -9.80 5.77
CA THR A 181 0.50 -11.27 5.58
C THR A 181 -0.85 -11.85 5.13
N VAL A 182 -1.96 -11.27 5.60
CA VAL A 182 -3.32 -11.60 5.16
C VAL A 182 -3.51 -11.30 3.66
N VAL A 183 -2.93 -10.21 3.16
CA VAL A 183 -3.00 -9.82 1.74
C VAL A 183 -2.21 -10.80 0.87
N TYR A 184 -1.02 -11.22 1.32
CA TYR A 184 -0.22 -12.24 0.63
C TYR A 184 -0.94 -13.58 0.60
N LYS A 185 -1.45 -14.05 1.74
CA LYS A 185 -2.20 -15.31 1.82
C LYS A 185 -3.38 -15.32 0.84
N ALA A 186 -4.16 -14.24 0.83
CA ALA A 186 -5.30 -14.11 -0.09
C ALA A 186 -4.86 -14.09 -1.55
N ALA A 187 -3.71 -13.50 -1.88
CA ALA A 187 -3.19 -13.47 -3.24
C ALA A 187 -2.71 -14.85 -3.72
N GLU A 188 -2.06 -15.62 -2.85
CA GLU A 188 -1.68 -17.00 -3.14
C GLU A 188 -2.91 -17.89 -3.35
N GLU A 189 -3.91 -17.78 -2.48
CA GLU A 189 -5.18 -18.52 -2.62
C GLU A 189 -5.87 -18.18 -3.94
N ASN A 190 -5.96 -16.88 -4.26
CA ASN A 190 -6.55 -16.40 -5.50
C ASN A 190 -5.82 -16.93 -6.75
N TYR A 191 -4.49 -16.94 -6.73
CA TYR A 191 -3.70 -17.42 -7.86
C TYR A 191 -3.85 -18.94 -8.04
N ARG A 192 -3.84 -19.70 -6.93
CA ARG A 192 -4.09 -21.15 -6.95
C ARG A 192 -5.45 -21.47 -7.57
N GLU A 193 -6.51 -20.79 -7.15
CA GLU A 193 -7.86 -20.98 -7.69
C GLU A 193 -7.93 -20.65 -9.18
N PHE A 194 -7.25 -19.59 -9.62
CA PHE A 194 -7.14 -19.24 -11.04
C PHE A 194 -6.47 -20.37 -11.85
N LEU A 195 -5.36 -20.94 -11.35
CA LEU A 195 -4.68 -22.04 -12.03
C LEU A 195 -5.55 -23.30 -12.12
N GLU A 196 -6.25 -23.65 -11.04
CA GLU A 196 -7.18 -24.79 -11.01
C GLU A 196 -8.32 -24.60 -12.02
N GLU A 197 -8.92 -23.41 -12.08
CA GLU A 197 -9.97 -23.10 -13.04
C GLU A 197 -9.45 -23.10 -14.49
N ALA A 198 -8.26 -22.55 -14.73
CA ALA A 198 -7.63 -22.60 -16.04
C ALA A 198 -7.32 -24.03 -16.48
N ALA A 199 -6.94 -24.91 -15.55
CA ALA A 199 -6.73 -26.34 -15.83
C ALA A 199 -8.04 -27.07 -16.13
N ARG A 200 -9.15 -26.74 -15.44
CA ARG A 200 -10.49 -27.31 -15.70
C ARG A 200 -11.06 -26.96 -17.08
N ARG A 201 -10.66 -25.81 -17.64
CA ARG A 201 -11.14 -25.31 -18.95
C ARG A 201 -10.32 -25.83 -20.14
N ARG A 202 -9.23 -26.56 -19.88
CA ARG A 202 -8.40 -27.22 -20.90
C ARG A 202 -8.90 -28.63 -21.14
#